data_AF-A0A354P3P8-F1
#
_entry.id   AF-A0A354P3P8-F1
#
_cell.length_a   1.000
_cell.length_b   1.000
_cell.length_c   1.000
_cell.angle_alpha   90.00
_cell.angle_beta   90.00
_cell.angle_gamma   90.00
#
_symmetry.space_group_name_H-M   'P 1'
#
loop_
_entity.id
_entity.type
_entity.pdbx_description
1 polymer ?
#
loop_
_entity_poly.entity_id
_entity_poly.type
_entity_poly.pdbx_seq_one_letter_code
_entity_poly.pdbx_strand_id
1 'polypeptide(L)'
;MKRKLNDSQIEPIAVQPASKTTKKRSKSKPDPKPRSGTLKPGDAFVAICDWNGIVKWLSNHTIKTQVGDLGWVNMLPGDGERFKQAFARTATLHERHIVEIASIDGLRYRIWMWAIGNPDLAVCTFNLMIPTEVDQLTDREREFLELLAQGLAIKEIASKLDVSINTVHAHMRNVKAKLLLSSPNEVIAFAARFFHQKADLVPVDATLRTPQ
;
A
#
# COMPACT_ATOMS: atom_id res chain seq x y z
N MET A 1 64.43 -42.32 10.27
CA MET A 1 63.32 -42.79 9.43
C MET A 1 62.35 -41.63 9.23
N LYS A 2 61.90 -41.40 7.99
CA LYS A 2 60.98 -40.37 7.45
C LYS A 2 61.66 -39.25 6.62
N ARG A 3 61.33 -39.36 5.33
CA ARG A 3 61.71 -38.67 4.10
C ARG A 3 61.44 -37.15 4.13
N LYS A 4 62.36 -36.37 3.55
CA LYS A 4 62.10 -35.04 2.97
C LYS A 4 61.93 -35.19 1.45
N LEU A 5 60.79 -34.74 0.92
CA LEU A 5 60.47 -34.38 -0.47
C LEU A 5 59.23 -33.46 -0.33
N ASN A 6 58.98 -32.38 -1.07
CA ASN A 6 59.63 -31.73 -2.20
C ASN A 6 59.15 -30.27 -2.21
N ASP A 7 60.01 -29.35 -2.67
CA ASP A 7 59.65 -27.96 -3.02
C ASP A 7 58.93 -27.93 -4.37
N SER A 8 57.78 -27.26 -4.44
CA SER A 8 57.17 -26.81 -5.70
C SER A 8 56.45 -25.47 -5.49
N GLN A 9 57.15 -24.41 -5.89
CA GLN A 9 56.66 -23.27 -6.69
C GLN A 9 55.25 -22.72 -6.42
N ILE A 10 55.16 -21.50 -5.87
CA ILE A 10 54.27 -20.42 -6.36
C ILE A 10 54.94 -19.06 -6.05
N GLU A 11 55.35 -18.31 -7.08
CA GLU A 11 55.75 -16.90 -6.95
C GLU A 11 54.52 -15.97 -6.85
N PRO A 12 54.60 -14.85 -6.10
CA PRO A 12 53.49 -13.91 -5.98
C PRO A 12 53.31 -13.05 -7.23
N ILE A 13 52.07 -13.03 -7.74
CA ILE A 13 51.63 -12.22 -8.88
C ILE A 13 51.69 -10.72 -8.51
N ALA A 14 52.44 -9.96 -9.29
CA ALA A 14 52.52 -8.50 -9.19
C ALA A 14 51.17 -7.84 -9.52
N VAL A 15 50.64 -7.07 -8.56
CA VAL A 15 49.45 -6.23 -8.74
C VAL A 15 49.84 -4.95 -9.50
N GLN A 16 49.32 -4.77 -10.71
CA GLN A 16 49.45 -3.52 -11.45
C GLN A 16 48.55 -2.42 -10.85
N PRO A 17 48.98 -1.15 -10.81
CA PRO A 17 48.18 -0.05 -10.26
C PRO A 17 47.00 0.31 -11.18
N ALA A 18 45.82 0.44 -10.58
CA ALA A 18 44.58 0.81 -11.25
C ALA A 18 44.68 2.18 -11.95
N SER A 19 44.25 2.22 -13.22
CA SER A 19 44.15 3.44 -14.03
C SER A 19 43.04 4.36 -13.51
N LYS A 20 43.39 5.61 -13.18
CA LYS A 20 42.43 6.65 -12.80
C LYS A 20 41.67 7.13 -14.04
N THR A 21 40.51 6.56 -14.32
CA THR A 21 39.55 7.12 -15.28
C THR A 21 38.64 8.11 -14.55
N THR A 22 38.83 9.39 -14.85
CA THR A 22 38.07 10.52 -14.30
C THR A 22 36.62 10.48 -14.80
N LYS A 23 35.72 9.81 -14.05
CA LYS A 23 34.27 9.85 -14.31
C LYS A 23 33.75 11.25 -13.97
N LYS A 24 33.49 12.07 -15.00
CA LYS A 24 32.78 13.36 -14.89
C LYS A 24 31.41 13.09 -14.25
N ARG A 25 31.26 13.46 -12.97
CA ARG A 25 30.01 13.40 -12.21
C ARG A 25 28.98 14.28 -12.94
N SER A 26 28.05 13.70 -13.70
CA SER A 26 26.87 14.45 -14.12
C SER A 26 26.10 14.77 -12.85
N LYS A 27 26.04 16.06 -12.48
CA LYS A 27 25.14 16.52 -11.43
C LYS A 27 23.73 16.19 -11.91
N SER A 28 23.14 15.11 -11.40
CA SER A 28 21.70 14.90 -11.51
C SER A 28 21.05 16.14 -10.90
N LYS A 29 20.19 16.79 -11.69
CA LYS A 29 19.32 17.85 -11.17
C LYS A 29 18.62 17.25 -9.94
N PRO A 30 18.66 17.89 -8.76
CA PRO A 30 17.89 17.40 -7.65
C PRO A 30 16.44 17.30 -8.10
N ASP A 31 15.79 16.17 -7.81
CA ASP A 31 14.36 16.03 -8.01
C ASP A 31 13.68 17.29 -7.48
N PRO A 32 12.69 17.85 -8.20
CA PRO A 32 11.98 19.03 -7.73
C PRO A 32 11.49 18.72 -6.31
N LYS A 33 11.94 19.54 -5.34
CA LYS A 33 11.50 19.44 -3.95
C LYS A 33 9.97 19.33 -3.95
N PRO A 34 9.39 18.34 -3.25
CA PRO A 34 7.94 18.20 -3.19
C PRO A 34 7.35 19.52 -2.70
N ARG A 35 6.45 20.10 -3.50
CA ARG A 35 5.74 21.31 -3.12
C ARG A 35 4.94 21.02 -1.85
N SER A 36 5.11 21.88 -0.86
CA SER A 36 4.44 21.85 0.44
C SER A 36 2.93 21.58 0.32
N GLY A 37 2.44 20.55 1.02
CA GLY A 37 1.04 20.51 1.48
C GLY A 37 0.03 19.59 0.77
N THR A 38 0.44 18.50 0.11
CA THR A 38 -0.51 17.51 -0.41
C THR A 38 -0.02 16.11 -0.07
N LEU A 39 -0.77 15.41 0.79
CA LEU A 39 -0.54 14.00 1.14
C LEU A 39 -0.45 13.20 -0.16
N LYS A 40 0.59 12.38 -0.30
CA LYS A 40 0.80 11.64 -1.55
C LYS A 40 -0.18 10.47 -1.59
N PRO A 41 -0.69 10.07 -2.78
CA PRO A 41 -1.39 8.80 -2.98
C PRO A 41 -0.46 7.65 -2.56
N GLY A 42 -0.48 7.24 -1.29
CA GLY A 42 0.76 6.76 -0.69
C GLY A 42 0.73 6.49 0.80
N ASP A 43 0.11 7.39 1.58
CA ASP A 43 0.22 7.39 3.04
C ASP A 43 -0.63 6.29 3.67
N ALA A 44 -0.07 5.08 3.63
CA ALA A 44 -0.57 3.94 4.37
C ALA A 44 0.24 3.76 5.66
N PHE A 45 -0.39 3.27 6.70
CA PHE A 45 0.28 2.96 7.96
C PHE A 45 -0.29 1.70 8.60
N VAL A 46 0.53 1.07 9.43
CA VAL A 46 0.14 -0.09 10.23
C VAL A 46 0.02 0.34 11.68
N ALA A 47 -1.05 -0.11 12.35
CA ALA A 47 -1.18 -0.01 13.80
C ALA A 47 -1.39 -1.41 14.39
N ILE A 48 -0.73 -1.67 15.50
CA ILE A 48 -0.90 -2.89 16.28
C ILE A 48 -1.54 -2.51 17.62
N CYS A 49 -2.62 -3.19 17.97
CA CYS A 49 -3.40 -2.90 19.16
C CYS A 49 -3.49 -4.12 20.09
N ASP A 50 -3.59 -3.87 21.41
CA ASP A 50 -3.96 -4.89 22.40
C ASP A 50 -5.47 -5.19 22.40
N TRP A 51 -5.90 -6.08 23.28
CA TRP A 51 -7.29 -6.49 23.43
C TRP A 51 -8.28 -5.38 23.79
N ASN A 52 -7.80 -4.27 24.36
CA ASN A 52 -8.61 -3.11 24.68
C ASN A 52 -8.65 -2.09 23.54
N GLY A 53 -7.96 -2.37 22.42
CA GLY A 53 -7.81 -1.44 21.31
C GLY A 53 -6.77 -0.34 21.56
N ILE A 54 -5.93 -0.48 22.59
CA ILE A 54 -4.83 0.45 22.84
C ILE A 54 -3.71 0.17 21.85
N VAL A 55 -3.28 1.21 21.15
CA VAL A 55 -2.21 1.14 20.17
C VAL A 55 -0.88 0.87 20.87
N LYS A 56 -0.27 -0.27 20.61
CA LYS A 56 1.06 -0.65 21.13
C LYS A 56 2.20 -0.30 20.19
N TRP A 57 1.91 -0.23 18.89
CA TRP A 57 2.90 0.12 17.88
C TRP A 57 2.26 0.75 16.64
N LEU A 58 3.00 1.66 15.98
CA LEU A 58 2.61 2.36 14.76
C LEU A 58 3.79 2.43 13.79
N SER A 59 3.52 2.21 12.50
CA SER A 59 4.55 2.33 11.45
C SER A 59 4.77 3.76 10.97
N ASN A 60 3.78 4.63 11.18
CA ASN A 60 3.84 6.02 10.77
C ASN A 60 3.45 6.92 11.94
N HIS A 61 4.33 7.87 12.27
CA HIS A 61 4.17 8.81 13.38
C HIS A 61 3.68 10.18 12.93
N THR A 62 3.37 10.38 11.63
CA THR A 62 2.82 11.64 11.12
C THR A 62 1.30 11.74 11.28
N ILE A 63 0.63 10.65 11.67
CA ILE A 63 -0.79 10.64 12.01
C ILE A 63 -1.01 11.18 13.43
N LYS A 64 -2.23 11.63 13.73
CA LYS A 64 -2.55 12.16 15.06
C LYS A 64 -2.51 11.11 16.17
N THR A 65 -2.92 9.88 15.86
CA THR A 65 -2.92 8.77 16.83
C THR A 65 -1.50 8.43 17.26
N GLN A 66 -1.28 8.29 18.57
CA GLN A 66 -0.01 7.92 19.16
C GLN A 66 -0.07 6.53 19.81
N VAL A 67 1.11 5.99 20.12
CA VAL A 67 1.20 4.78 20.97
C VAL A 67 0.66 5.12 22.35
N GLY A 68 -0.21 4.25 22.88
CA GLY A 68 -0.94 4.46 24.13
C GLY A 68 -2.36 4.97 23.95
N ASP A 69 -2.70 5.53 22.78
CA ASP A 69 -4.07 5.96 22.48
C ASP A 69 -4.99 4.78 22.16
N LEU A 70 -6.30 5.01 22.26
CA LEU A 70 -7.28 4.13 21.63
C LEU A 70 -7.19 4.26 20.10
N GLY A 71 -7.20 3.13 19.39
CA GLY A 71 -7.07 3.10 17.93
C GLY A 71 -8.14 3.91 17.17
N TRP A 72 -9.29 4.18 17.81
CA TRP A 72 -10.41 4.95 17.24
C TRP A 72 -10.54 6.38 17.80
N VAL A 73 -9.56 6.89 18.56
CA VAL A 73 -9.65 8.22 19.21
C VAL A 73 -9.88 9.38 18.23
N ASN A 74 -9.39 9.25 16.99
CA ASN A 74 -9.49 10.28 15.95
C ASN A 74 -10.60 10.02 14.92
N MET A 75 -11.46 9.02 15.13
CA MET A 75 -12.55 8.69 14.20
C MET A 75 -13.80 9.53 14.50
N LEU A 76 -14.63 9.78 13.47
CA LEU A 76 -15.96 10.33 13.71
C LEU A 76 -16.78 9.38 14.60
N PRO A 77 -17.71 9.86 15.46
CA PRO A 77 -18.39 9.01 16.43
C PRO A 77 -19.07 7.75 15.84
N GLY A 78 -19.79 7.91 14.73
CA GLY A 78 -20.43 6.78 14.04
C GLY A 78 -19.43 5.82 13.40
N ASP A 79 -18.31 6.33 12.90
CA ASP A 79 -17.22 5.54 12.36
C ASP A 79 -16.46 4.75 13.43
N GLY A 80 -16.23 5.38 14.59
CA GLY A 80 -15.58 4.75 15.73
C GLY A 80 -16.38 3.55 16.24
N GLU A 81 -17.71 3.63 16.25
CA GLU A 81 -18.55 2.51 16.67
C GLU A 81 -18.49 1.34 15.68
N ARG A 82 -18.55 1.62 14.37
CA ARG A 82 -18.36 0.59 13.32
C ARG A 82 -16.99 -0.07 13.42
N PHE A 83 -15.95 0.73 13.66
CA PHE A 83 -14.59 0.23 13.83
C PHE A 83 -14.48 -0.69 15.05
N LYS A 84 -15.04 -0.30 16.20
CA LYS A 84 -15.03 -1.13 17.43
C LYS A 84 -15.72 -2.48 17.22
N GLN A 85 -16.86 -2.49 16.53
CA GLN A 85 -17.57 -3.74 16.24
C GLN A 85 -16.73 -4.67 15.36
N ALA A 86 -16.12 -4.15 14.30
CA ALA A 86 -15.20 -4.91 13.46
C ALA A 86 -13.97 -5.40 14.25
N PHE A 87 -13.38 -4.52 15.06
CA PHE A 87 -12.25 -4.83 15.92
C PHE A 87 -12.56 -5.97 16.89
N ALA A 88 -13.70 -5.90 17.58
CA ALA A 88 -14.12 -6.92 18.54
C ALA A 88 -14.28 -8.29 17.86
N ARG A 89 -14.90 -8.33 16.67
CA ARG A 89 -15.03 -9.56 15.87
C ARG A 89 -13.66 -10.07 15.40
N THR A 90 -12.77 -9.20 14.94
CA THR A 90 -11.41 -9.60 14.57
C THR A 90 -10.64 -10.18 15.75
N ALA A 91 -10.65 -9.52 16.90
CA ALA A 91 -9.93 -9.97 18.09
C ALA A 91 -10.47 -11.31 18.63
N THR A 92 -11.81 -11.46 18.69
CA THR A 92 -12.44 -12.62 19.33
C THR A 92 -12.69 -13.77 18.37
N LEU A 93 -13.25 -13.49 17.19
CA LEU A 93 -13.65 -14.49 16.19
C LEU A 93 -12.57 -14.74 15.13
N HIS A 94 -11.47 -14.00 15.15
CA HIS A 94 -10.38 -14.09 14.17
C HIS A 94 -10.83 -13.82 12.72
N GLU A 95 -11.94 -13.09 12.56
CA GLU A 95 -12.46 -12.68 11.27
C GLU A 95 -11.63 -11.53 10.70
N ARG A 96 -11.26 -11.63 9.41
CA ARG A 96 -10.66 -10.50 8.70
C ARG A 96 -11.74 -9.50 8.34
N HIS A 97 -11.52 -8.24 8.67
CA HIS A 97 -12.46 -7.16 8.36
C HIS A 97 -11.83 -6.08 7.49
N ILE A 98 -12.67 -5.47 6.65
CA ILE A 98 -12.35 -4.26 5.89
C ILE A 98 -13.41 -3.21 6.23
N VAL A 99 -12.99 -2.09 6.80
CA VAL A 99 -13.86 -0.96 7.13
C VAL A 99 -13.36 0.30 6.44
N GLU A 100 -14.29 1.17 6.04
CA GLU A 100 -13.95 2.53 5.63
C GLU A 100 -14.45 3.48 6.71
N ILE A 101 -13.56 4.35 7.19
CA ILE A 101 -13.85 5.30 8.26
C ILE A 101 -13.44 6.71 7.83
N ALA A 102 -14.12 7.71 8.38
CA ALA A 102 -13.67 9.09 8.35
C ALA A 102 -13.15 9.51 9.72
N SER A 103 -12.12 10.36 9.71
CA SER A 103 -11.52 10.95 10.91
C SER A 103 -12.00 12.39 11.11
N ILE A 104 -11.81 12.88 12.33
CA ILE A 104 -12.20 14.23 12.76
C ILE A 104 -11.48 15.36 11.99
N ASP A 105 -10.35 15.06 11.35
CA ASP A 105 -9.59 15.98 10.50
C ASP A 105 -9.97 15.89 9.02
N GLY A 106 -11.05 15.18 8.69
CA GLY A 106 -11.59 15.09 7.33
C GLY A 106 -10.84 14.11 6.42
N LEU A 107 -9.93 13.31 6.97
CA LEU A 107 -9.29 12.23 6.24
C LEU A 107 -10.20 11.00 6.22
N ARG A 108 -10.06 10.19 5.18
CA ARG A 108 -10.77 8.91 5.06
C ARG A 108 -9.77 7.79 4.92
N TYR A 109 -10.05 6.66 5.55
CA TYR A 109 -9.19 5.50 5.54
C TYR A 109 -9.97 4.25 5.19
N ARG A 110 -9.40 3.42 4.31
CA ARG A 110 -9.76 2.01 4.21
C ARG A 110 -8.83 1.22 5.12
N ILE A 111 -9.41 0.46 6.03
CA ILE A 111 -8.67 -0.26 7.07
C ILE A 111 -8.95 -1.75 6.91
N TRP A 112 -7.90 -2.50 6.67
CA TRP A 112 -7.90 -3.96 6.78
C TRP A 112 -7.43 -4.33 8.18
N MET A 113 -8.06 -5.31 8.79
CA MET A 113 -7.66 -5.79 10.10
C MET A 113 -7.70 -7.31 10.19
N TRP A 114 -6.75 -7.86 10.94
CA TRP A 114 -6.62 -9.28 11.20
C TRP A 114 -6.06 -9.53 12.60
N ALA A 115 -6.45 -10.66 13.19
CA ALA A 115 -5.93 -11.07 14.49
C ALA A 115 -4.44 -11.39 14.41
N ILE A 116 -3.71 -11.10 15.48
CA ILE A 116 -2.32 -11.52 15.65
C ILE A 116 -2.30 -12.65 16.68
N GLY A 117 -1.57 -13.74 16.41
CA GLY A 117 -1.45 -14.87 17.33
C GLY A 117 -0.53 -14.61 18.53
N ASN A 118 -0.52 -13.40 19.08
CA ASN A 118 0.29 -13.01 20.23
C ASN A 118 -0.63 -12.70 21.43
N PRO A 119 -0.34 -13.20 22.64
CA PRO A 119 -1.23 -13.02 23.80
C PRO A 119 -1.44 -11.55 24.21
N ASP A 120 -0.46 -10.68 24.01
CA ASP A 120 -0.53 -9.26 24.39
C ASP A 120 -1.04 -8.35 23.26
N LEU A 121 -1.16 -8.87 22.03
CA LEU A 121 -1.53 -8.11 20.84
C LEU A 121 -2.73 -8.78 20.15
N ALA A 122 -3.86 -8.08 20.08
CA ALA A 122 -5.08 -8.66 19.54
C ALA A 122 -5.18 -8.49 18.03
N VAL A 123 -4.90 -7.29 17.52
CA VAL A 123 -5.26 -6.92 16.14
C VAL A 123 -4.15 -6.12 15.48
N CYS A 124 -3.82 -6.49 14.25
CA CYS A 124 -3.07 -5.67 13.32
C CYS A 124 -4.04 -4.94 12.39
N THR A 125 -3.79 -3.67 12.12
CA THR A 125 -4.54 -2.88 11.15
C THR A 125 -3.61 -2.33 10.08
N PHE A 126 -3.99 -2.45 8.82
CA PHE A 126 -3.37 -1.75 7.70
C PHE A 126 -4.34 -0.67 7.23
N ASN A 127 -3.90 0.57 7.28
CA ASN A 127 -4.72 1.75 7.09
C ASN A 127 -4.25 2.45 5.84
N LEU A 128 -5.08 2.49 4.80
CA LEU A 128 -4.81 3.21 3.57
C LEU A 128 -5.65 4.47 3.52
N MET A 129 -5.00 5.63 3.46
CA MET A 129 -5.71 6.88 3.22
C MET A 129 -6.35 6.89 1.83
N ILE A 130 -7.66 7.17 1.77
CA ILE A 130 -8.42 7.38 0.54
C ILE A 130 -8.34 8.87 0.19
N PRO A 131 -7.77 9.24 -0.97
CA PRO A 131 -7.69 10.62 -1.41
C PRO A 131 -9.07 11.26 -1.54
N THR A 132 -9.21 12.53 -1.15
CA THR A 132 -10.50 13.25 -1.23
C THR A 132 -10.87 13.59 -2.67
N GLU A 133 -9.91 13.62 -3.59
CA GLU A 133 -10.09 13.80 -5.03
C GLU A 133 -10.99 12.72 -5.64
N VAL A 134 -11.07 11.53 -5.00
CA VAL A 134 -12.02 10.47 -5.38
C VAL A 134 -13.47 10.96 -5.35
N ASP A 135 -13.80 11.92 -4.48
CA ASP A 135 -15.16 12.47 -4.39
C ASP A 135 -15.55 13.32 -5.59
N GLN A 136 -14.58 13.79 -6.38
CA GLN A 136 -14.83 14.58 -7.60
C GLN A 136 -15.15 13.69 -8.82
N LEU A 137 -14.97 12.38 -8.70
CA LEU A 137 -15.22 11.42 -9.77
C LEU A 137 -16.73 11.18 -9.92
N THR A 138 -17.21 11.19 -11.16
CA THR A 138 -18.59 10.80 -11.47
C THR A 138 -18.78 9.30 -11.30
N ASP A 139 -20.02 8.84 -11.16
CA ASP A 139 -20.33 7.42 -11.05
C ASP A 139 -19.77 6.60 -12.23
N ARG A 140 -19.83 7.14 -13.45
CA ARG A 140 -19.25 6.50 -14.63
C ARG A 140 -17.72 6.45 -14.62
N GLU A 141 -17.07 7.46 -14.06
CA GLU A 141 -15.60 7.44 -13.90
C GLU A 141 -15.18 6.45 -12.81
N ARG A 142 -15.98 6.29 -11.74
CA ARG A 142 -15.78 5.27 -10.72
C ARG A 142 -15.97 3.87 -11.30
N GLU A 143 -17.05 3.63 -12.03
CA GLU A 143 -17.31 2.36 -12.72
C GLU A 143 -16.17 2.01 -13.70
N PHE A 144 -15.69 2.99 -14.46
CA PHE A 144 -14.50 2.83 -15.29
C PHE A 144 -13.26 2.40 -14.49
N LEU A 145 -13.00 3.02 -13.34
CA LEU A 145 -11.87 2.66 -12.47
C LEU A 145 -12.03 1.28 -11.82
N GLU A 146 -13.25 0.87 -11.46
CA GLU A 146 -13.53 -0.47 -10.93
C GLU A 146 -13.25 -1.56 -11.96
N LEU A 147 -13.66 -1.35 -13.21
CA LEU A 147 -13.38 -2.27 -14.31
C LEU A 147 -11.87 -2.29 -14.65
N LEU A 148 -11.21 -1.13 -14.57
CA LEU A 148 -9.76 -1.04 -14.75
C LEU A 148 -9.01 -1.78 -13.62
N ALA A 149 -9.48 -1.70 -12.38
CA ALA A 149 -8.91 -2.39 -11.22
C ALA A 149 -9.05 -3.93 -11.28
N GLN A 150 -9.99 -4.44 -12.10
CA GLN A 150 -10.13 -5.86 -12.41
C GLN A 150 -9.13 -6.33 -13.48
N GLY A 151 -8.33 -5.43 -14.06
CA GLY A 151 -7.35 -5.76 -15.09
C GLY A 151 -7.95 -5.90 -16.50
N LEU A 152 -9.17 -5.43 -16.72
CA LEU A 152 -9.83 -5.51 -18.03
C LEU A 152 -9.17 -4.58 -19.06
N ALA A 153 -9.09 -5.03 -20.30
CA ALA A 153 -8.60 -4.23 -21.41
C ALA A 153 -9.61 -3.15 -21.82
N ILE A 154 -9.13 -2.05 -22.42
CA ILE A 154 -9.97 -0.91 -22.86
C ILE A 154 -11.18 -1.34 -23.71
N LYS A 155 -11.01 -2.34 -24.58
CA LYS A 155 -12.12 -2.86 -25.42
C LYS A 155 -13.19 -3.58 -24.60
N GLU A 156 -12.79 -4.32 -23.58
CA GLU A 156 -13.71 -5.04 -22.68
C GLU A 156 -14.44 -4.05 -21.77
N ILE A 157 -13.73 -3.02 -21.29
CA ILE A 157 -14.31 -1.91 -20.53
C ILE A 157 -15.34 -1.17 -21.38
N ALA A 158 -15.02 -0.85 -22.64
CA ALA A 158 -15.95 -0.19 -23.56
C ALA A 158 -17.24 -1.02 -23.76
N SER A 159 -17.09 -2.33 -23.94
CA SER A 159 -18.23 -3.26 -24.04
C SER A 159 -19.06 -3.30 -22.77
N LYS A 160 -18.43 -3.41 -21.58
CA LYS A 160 -19.15 -3.47 -20.30
C LYS A 160 -19.87 -2.17 -19.94
N LEU A 161 -19.31 -1.03 -20.30
CA LEU A 161 -19.92 0.28 -20.07
C LEU A 161 -20.94 0.67 -21.15
N ASP A 162 -21.08 -0.13 -22.21
CA ASP A 162 -21.89 0.18 -23.41
C ASP A 162 -21.54 1.53 -24.04
N VAL A 163 -20.24 1.75 -24.27
CA VAL A 163 -19.72 3.00 -24.86
C VAL A 163 -18.63 2.72 -25.90
N SER A 164 -18.28 3.74 -26.70
CA SER A 164 -17.16 3.62 -27.64
C SER A 164 -15.81 3.57 -26.92
N ILE A 165 -14.80 2.98 -27.57
CA ILE A 165 -13.39 3.03 -27.12
C ILE A 165 -12.92 4.48 -26.92
N ASN A 166 -13.36 5.40 -27.78
CA ASN A 166 -13.05 6.83 -27.65
C ASN A 166 -13.64 7.44 -26.38
N THR A 167 -14.82 6.99 -25.96
CA THR A 167 -15.46 7.39 -24.70
C THR A 167 -14.66 6.88 -23.51
N VAL A 168 -14.15 5.64 -23.56
CA VAL A 168 -13.24 5.12 -22.52
C VAL A 168 -11.96 5.94 -22.43
N HIS A 169 -11.36 6.32 -23.57
CA HIS A 169 -10.22 7.25 -23.58
C HIS A 169 -10.57 8.64 -23.03
N ALA A 170 -11.81 9.10 -23.19
CA ALA A 170 -12.28 10.33 -22.57
C ALA A 170 -12.39 10.19 -21.04
N HIS A 171 -12.97 9.09 -20.52
CA HIS A 171 -12.97 8.79 -19.09
C HIS A 171 -11.55 8.77 -18.52
N MET A 172 -10.61 8.08 -19.19
CA MET A 172 -9.20 8.07 -18.79
C MET A 172 -8.60 9.48 -18.70
N ARG A 173 -8.86 10.35 -19.69
CA ARG A 173 -8.37 11.74 -19.67
C ARG A 173 -8.99 12.56 -18.54
N ASN A 174 -10.28 12.42 -18.30
CA ASN A 174 -10.99 13.15 -17.24
C ASN A 174 -10.52 12.71 -15.85
N VAL A 175 -10.44 11.41 -15.62
CA VAL A 175 -9.90 10.83 -14.38
C VAL A 175 -8.49 11.31 -14.12
N LYS A 176 -7.62 11.24 -15.13
CA LYS A 176 -6.24 11.73 -15.04
C LYS A 176 -6.19 13.20 -14.61
N ALA A 177 -7.05 14.05 -15.20
CA ALA A 177 -7.11 15.47 -14.87
C ALA A 177 -7.63 15.73 -13.45
N LYS A 178 -8.72 15.06 -13.04
CA LYS A 178 -9.33 15.21 -11.70
C LYS A 178 -8.41 14.74 -10.58
N LEU A 179 -7.69 13.66 -10.82
CA LEU A 179 -6.78 13.05 -9.84
C LEU A 179 -5.34 13.58 -9.93
N LEU A 180 -5.07 14.56 -10.81
CA LEU A 180 -3.75 15.16 -11.04
C LEU A 180 -2.65 14.12 -11.37
N LEU A 181 -3.01 13.06 -12.10
CA LEU A 181 -2.10 11.99 -12.48
C LEU A 181 -1.36 12.33 -13.78
N SER A 182 -0.13 11.85 -13.92
CA SER A 182 0.75 12.22 -15.04
C SER A 182 0.75 11.19 -16.17
N SER A 183 0.35 9.95 -15.92
CA SER A 183 0.39 8.86 -16.91
C SER A 183 -0.79 7.89 -16.81
N PRO A 184 -1.14 7.15 -17.89
CA PRO A 184 -2.11 6.05 -17.82
C PRO A 184 -1.71 4.97 -16.80
N ASN A 185 -0.41 4.71 -16.65
CA ASN A 185 0.10 3.76 -15.66
C ASN A 185 -0.22 4.22 -14.22
N GLU A 186 -0.16 5.52 -13.94
CA GLU A 186 -0.61 6.04 -12.64
C GLU A 186 -2.12 5.86 -12.42
N VAL A 187 -2.95 5.97 -13.48
CA VAL A 187 -4.40 5.70 -13.36
C VAL A 187 -4.65 4.23 -13.05
N ILE A 188 -3.93 3.31 -13.70
CA ILE A 188 -4.01 1.87 -13.42
C ILE A 188 -3.57 1.59 -11.98
N ALA A 189 -2.45 2.16 -11.54
CA ALA A 189 -1.95 1.99 -10.17
C ALA A 189 -2.94 2.55 -9.13
N PHE A 190 -3.56 3.69 -9.42
CA PHE A 190 -4.60 4.29 -8.59
C PHE A 190 -5.85 3.41 -8.51
N ALA A 191 -6.33 2.92 -9.66
CA ALA A 191 -7.46 2.00 -9.75
C ALA A 191 -7.20 0.74 -8.92
N ALA A 192 -6.06 0.09 -9.12
CA ALA A 192 -5.67 -1.11 -8.37
C ALA A 192 -5.63 -0.87 -6.85
N ARG A 193 -5.18 0.32 -6.43
CA ARG A 193 -5.04 0.66 -5.01
C ARG A 193 -6.36 0.99 -4.33
N PHE A 194 -7.29 1.65 -5.03
CA PHE A 194 -8.48 2.23 -4.40
C PHE A 194 -9.82 1.62 -4.86
N PHE A 195 -9.86 0.98 -6.03
CA PHE A 195 -11.09 0.47 -6.65
C PHE A 195 -11.11 -1.05 -6.84
N HIS A 196 -10.10 -1.78 -6.36
CA HIS A 196 -10.16 -3.23 -6.32
C HIS A 196 -11.30 -3.69 -5.38
N GLN A 197 -12.17 -4.58 -5.87
CA GLN A 197 -13.36 -5.01 -5.14
C GLN A 197 -13.02 -5.85 -3.91
N LYS A 198 -13.87 -5.75 -2.88
CA LYS A 198 -13.73 -6.37 -1.55
C LYS A 198 -13.64 -7.90 -1.52
N ALA A 199 -13.97 -8.60 -2.62
CA ALA A 199 -14.32 -10.02 -2.59
C ALA A 199 -13.13 -10.99 -2.67
N ASP A 200 -11.98 -10.57 -3.20
CA ASP A 200 -10.91 -11.53 -3.58
C ASP A 200 -9.73 -11.62 -2.61
N LEU A 201 -9.90 -11.18 -1.35
CA LEU A 201 -9.08 -11.72 -0.28
C LEU A 201 -9.59 -13.12 0.12
N VAL A 202 -9.72 -14.01 -0.87
CA VAL A 202 -9.70 -15.44 -0.62
C VAL A 202 -8.43 -15.67 0.22
N PRO A 203 -8.52 -16.35 1.38
CA PRO A 203 -7.31 -16.77 2.07
C PRO A 203 -6.43 -17.44 1.03
N VAL A 204 -5.21 -16.94 0.81
CA VAL A 204 -4.19 -17.75 0.15
C VAL A 204 -4.15 -19.01 0.99
N ASP A 205 -4.72 -20.08 0.45
CA ASP A 205 -5.14 -21.21 1.24
C ASP A 205 -3.94 -21.75 2.01
N ALA A 206 -4.21 -22.37 3.15
CA ALA A 206 -3.23 -22.93 4.06
C ALA A 206 -2.39 -24.08 3.44
N THR A 207 -2.36 -24.21 2.12
CA THR A 207 -1.67 -25.21 1.31
C THR A 207 -0.16 -25.01 1.22
N LEU A 208 0.41 -23.93 1.76
CA LEU A 208 1.86 -23.81 1.96
C LEU A 208 2.36 -24.40 3.30
N ARG A 209 1.48 -25.02 4.11
CA ARG A 209 1.92 -25.92 5.18
C ARG A 209 1.88 -27.37 4.71
N THR A 210 2.83 -27.76 3.87
CA THR A 210 3.29 -29.15 3.87
C THR A 210 4.38 -29.27 4.93
N PRO A 211 4.19 -30.09 5.98
CA PRO A 211 5.28 -30.43 6.89
C PRO A 211 6.24 -31.40 6.19
N GLN A 212 7.53 -31.10 6.24
CA GLN A 212 8.60 -32.11 6.30
C GLN A 212 9.45 -31.84 7.53
#